data_AF-A0A561V283-F1
#
_entry.id   AF-A0A561V283-F1
#
_cell.length_a   1.000
_cell.length_b   1.000
_cell.length_c   1.000
_cell.angle_alpha   90.00
_cell.angle_beta   90.00
_cell.angle_gamma   90.00
#
_symmetry.space_group_name_H-M   'P 1'
#
loop_
_entity.id
_entity.type
_entity.pdbx_description
1 polymer ?
#
loop_
_entity_poly.entity_id
_entity_poly.type
_entity_poly.pdbx_seq_one_letter_code
_entity_poly.pdbx_strand_id
1 'polypeptide(L)'
;MEGYERFMWVIENADGLKARLWRVQQEAVRHLEATLLEESGAEPGDRTPVLVAGRLSWVHSTLMAYIGGEMAAGRGAAEVSRDALVLLDDIEDLLGEKVLNYARRAAE
;
A
#
# COMPACT_ATOMS: atom_id res chain seq x y z
N MET A 1 3.82 -18.95 1.55
CA MET A 1 2.62 -19.53 2.19
C MET A 1 2.16 -20.61 1.24
N GLU A 2 2.04 -21.84 1.71
CA GLU A 2 1.64 -22.96 0.86
C GLU A 2 0.28 -22.67 0.22
N GLY A 3 0.15 -22.87 -1.09
CA GLY A 3 -1.09 -22.65 -1.84
C GLY A 3 -1.37 -21.20 -2.22
N TYR A 4 -0.45 -20.26 -1.97
CA TYR A 4 -0.62 -18.86 -2.41
C TYR A 4 -0.67 -18.76 -3.94
N GLU A 5 0.11 -19.56 -4.66
CA GLU A 5 0.07 -19.61 -6.12
C GLU A 5 -1.31 -20.06 -6.64
N ARG A 6 -1.92 -21.04 -5.98
CA ARG A 6 -3.27 -21.50 -6.32
C ARG A 6 -4.32 -20.43 -6.02
N PHE A 7 -4.19 -19.73 -4.90
CA PHE A 7 -5.08 -18.63 -4.53
C PHE A 7 -5.01 -17.48 -5.54
N MET A 8 -3.80 -17.04 -5.91
CA MET A 8 -3.61 -16.00 -6.94
C MET A 8 -4.16 -16.44 -8.29
N TRP A 9 -3.96 -17.69 -8.67
CA TRP A 9 -4.55 -18.23 -9.90
C TRP A 9 -6.09 -18.13 -9.90
N VAL A 10 -6.76 -18.40 -8.77
CA VAL A 10 -8.22 -18.25 -8.67
C VAL A 10 -8.64 -16.79 -8.83
N ILE A 11 -7.92 -15.86 -8.21
CA ILE A 11 -8.22 -14.42 -8.33
C ILE A 11 -8.10 -13.95 -9.78
N GLU A 12 -7.00 -14.28 -10.45
CA GLU A 12 -6.73 -13.83 -11.82
C GLU A 12 -7.72 -14.43 -12.84
N ASN A 13 -8.28 -15.61 -12.56
CA ASN A 13 -9.22 -16.29 -13.45
C ASN A 13 -10.70 -16.07 -13.07
N ALA A 14 -10.99 -15.22 -12.08
CA ALA A 14 -12.36 -14.93 -11.65
C ALA A 14 -12.63 -13.41 -11.67
N ASP A 15 -13.10 -12.90 -12.82
CA ASP A 15 -13.35 -11.47 -13.04
C ASP A 15 -14.20 -10.81 -11.95
N GLY A 16 -15.25 -11.50 -11.48
CA GLY A 16 -16.11 -11.00 -10.40
C GLY A 16 -15.40 -10.87 -9.05
N LEU A 17 -14.46 -11.78 -8.75
CA LEU A 17 -13.66 -11.72 -7.53
C LEU A 17 -12.63 -10.58 -7.63
N LYS A 18 -11.93 -10.50 -8.77
CA LYS A 18 -10.97 -9.42 -9.06
C LYS A 18 -11.60 -8.03 -8.97
N ALA A 19 -12.79 -7.84 -9.54
CA ALA A 19 -13.53 -6.59 -9.45
C ALA A 19 -13.89 -6.22 -8.00
N ARG A 20 -14.25 -7.21 -7.18
CA ARG A 20 -14.56 -6.99 -5.75
C ARG A 20 -13.32 -6.65 -4.94
N LEU A 21 -12.19 -7.34 -5.18
CA LEU A 21 -10.92 -7.02 -4.53
C LEU A 21 -10.44 -5.62 -4.91
N TRP A 22 -10.55 -5.24 -6.18
CA TRP A 22 -10.23 -3.88 -6.62
C TRP A 22 -11.10 -2.84 -5.92
N ARG A 23 -12.40 -3.10 -5.78
CA ARG A 23 -13.31 -2.22 -5.01
C ARG A 23 -12.88 -2.07 -3.56
N VAL A 24 -12.51 -3.15 -2.88
CA VAL A 24 -12.01 -3.11 -1.49
C VAL A 24 -10.75 -2.24 -1.41
N GLN A 25 -9.86 -2.36 -2.38
CA GLN A 25 -8.64 -1.55 -2.44
C GLN A 25 -8.96 -0.06 -2.59
N GLN A 26 -9.91 0.31 -3.45
CA GLN A 26 -10.40 1.70 -3.57
C GLN A 26 -11.08 2.21 -2.30
N GLU A 27 -11.83 1.36 -1.60
CA GLU A 27 -12.43 1.70 -0.30
C GLU A 27 -11.35 1.97 0.76
N ALA A 28 -10.27 1.18 0.78
CA ALA A 28 -9.15 1.40 1.69
C ALA A 28 -8.46 2.76 1.47
N VAL A 29 -8.25 3.18 0.21
CA VAL A 29 -7.69 4.50 -0.09
C VAL A 29 -8.58 5.62 0.43
N ARG A 30 -9.89 5.53 0.20
CA ARG A 30 -10.85 6.53 0.70
C ARG A 30 -10.88 6.60 2.22
N HIS A 31 -10.79 5.46 2.89
CA HIS A 31 -10.69 5.44 4.36
C HIS A 31 -9.40 6.09 4.84
N LEU A 32 -8.26 5.81 4.20
CA LEU A 32 -7.00 6.44 4.54
C LEU A 32 -7.06 7.97 4.36
N GLU A 33 -7.64 8.46 3.25
CA GLU A 33 -7.86 9.89 3.03
C GLU A 33 -8.70 10.52 4.14
N ALA A 34 -9.84 9.89 4.48
CA ALA A 34 -10.73 10.39 5.53
C ALA A 34 -10.02 10.45 6.89
N THR A 35 -9.27 9.39 7.26
CA THR A 35 -8.52 9.34 8.51
C THR A 35 -7.44 10.42 8.55
N LEU A 36 -6.66 10.61 7.48
CA LEU A 36 -5.63 11.65 7.46
C LEU A 36 -6.22 13.06 7.53
N LEU A 37 -7.39 13.30 6.93
CA LEU A 37 -8.11 14.57 7.06
C LEU A 37 -8.56 14.82 8.51
N GLU A 38 -9.09 13.80 9.18
CA GLU A 38 -9.55 13.88 10.57
C GLU A 38 -8.39 14.11 11.55
N GLU A 39 -7.29 13.37 11.39
CA GLU A 39 -6.22 13.33 12.39
C GLU A 39 -5.13 14.39 12.19
N SER A 40 -4.93 14.91 10.97
CA SER A 40 -3.84 15.86 10.70
C SER A 40 -4.09 17.28 11.19
N GLY A 41 -5.33 17.62 11.55
CA GLY A 41 -5.73 18.99 11.89
C GLY A 41 -5.57 19.96 10.72
N ALA A 42 -5.58 19.46 9.48
CA ALA A 42 -5.40 20.27 8.29
C ALA A 42 -6.55 21.26 8.09
N GLU A 43 -6.22 22.48 7.65
CA GLU A 43 -7.20 23.53 7.40
C GLU A 43 -8.20 23.14 6.30
N PRO A 44 -9.46 23.63 6.35
CA PRO A 44 -10.42 23.42 5.29
C PRO A 44 -9.88 23.83 3.91
N GLY A 45 -9.81 22.88 2.99
CA GLY A 45 -9.30 23.09 1.63
C GLY A 45 -7.81 22.77 1.43
N ASP A 46 -7.08 22.39 2.48
CA ASP A 46 -5.76 21.81 2.32
C ASP A 46 -5.86 20.45 1.60
N ARG A 47 -5.13 20.32 0.49
CA ARG A 47 -5.07 19.09 -0.32
C ARG A 47 -3.94 18.16 0.09
N THR A 48 -3.09 18.58 1.02
CA THR A 48 -1.94 17.80 1.50
C THR A 48 -2.36 16.43 2.04
N PRO A 49 -3.40 16.28 2.90
CA PRO A 49 -3.81 14.97 3.41
C PRO A 49 -4.16 13.98 2.29
N VAL A 50 -4.90 14.45 1.27
CA VAL A 50 -5.31 13.64 0.10
C VAL A 50 -4.09 13.22 -0.72
N LEU A 51 -3.16 14.14 -0.96
CA LEU A 51 -1.94 13.85 -1.71
C LEU A 51 -1.03 12.85 -0.97
N VAL A 52 -0.95 12.96 0.36
CA VAL A 52 -0.18 12.01 1.19
C VAL A 52 -0.86 10.64 1.20
N ALA A 53 -2.19 10.58 1.36
CA ALA A 53 -2.94 9.33 1.25
C ALA A 53 -2.68 8.60 -0.08
N GLY A 54 -2.71 9.35 -1.19
CA GLY A 54 -2.39 8.81 -2.51
C GLY A 54 -0.97 8.25 -2.61
N ARG A 55 0.02 8.93 -2.00
CA ARG A 55 1.40 8.43 -1.94
C ARG A 55 1.53 7.17 -1.11
N LEU A 56 0.94 7.12 0.08
CA LEU A 56 0.93 5.92 0.92
C LEU A 56 0.20 4.74 0.26
N SER A 57 -0.92 5.01 -0.42
CA SER A 57 -1.62 4.01 -1.22
C SER A 57 -0.75 3.46 -2.34
N TRP A 58 0.04 4.31 -3.00
CA TRP A 58 0.98 3.88 -4.03
C TRP A 58 2.09 2.98 -3.45
N VAL A 59 2.68 3.34 -2.30
CA VAL A 59 3.66 2.50 -1.59
C VAL A 59 3.07 1.12 -1.32
N HIS A 60 1.91 1.08 -0.66
CA HIS A 60 1.22 -0.17 -0.32
C HIS A 60 0.93 -1.02 -1.56
N SER A 61 0.40 -0.42 -2.62
CA SER A 61 0.03 -1.14 -3.84
C SER A 61 1.26 -1.70 -4.56
N THR A 62 2.34 -0.94 -4.64
CA THR A 62 3.60 -1.37 -5.25
C THR A 62 4.20 -2.55 -4.49
N LEU A 63 4.25 -2.46 -3.15
CA LEU A 63 4.78 -3.51 -2.30
C LEU A 63 3.94 -4.79 -2.38
N MET A 64 2.60 -4.67 -2.32
CA MET A 64 1.70 -5.82 -2.41
C MET A 64 1.75 -6.49 -3.79
N ALA A 65 1.89 -5.71 -4.87
CA ALA A 65 2.04 -6.26 -6.21
C ALA A 65 3.36 -7.06 -6.35
N TYR A 66 4.47 -6.52 -5.82
CA TYR A 66 5.75 -7.23 -5.80
C TYR A 66 5.65 -8.55 -5.02
N ILE A 67 5.19 -8.50 -3.77
CA ILE A 67 5.04 -9.69 -2.93
C ILE A 67 4.13 -10.71 -3.61
N GLY A 68 2.99 -10.27 -4.15
CA GLY A 68 2.04 -11.14 -4.82
C GLY A 68 2.64 -11.84 -6.04
N GLY A 69 3.40 -11.13 -6.86
CA GLY A 69 4.10 -11.67 -8.03
C GLY A 69 5.14 -12.73 -7.64
N GLU A 70 6.02 -12.41 -6.70
CA GLU A 70 7.10 -13.31 -6.28
C GLU A 70 6.57 -14.56 -5.56
N MET A 71 5.52 -14.40 -4.75
CA MET A 71 4.86 -15.51 -4.08
C MET A 71 4.09 -16.40 -5.07
N ALA A 72 3.48 -15.81 -6.11
CA ALA A 72 2.86 -16.57 -7.19
C ALA A 72 3.88 -17.33 -8.06
N ALA A 73 5.12 -16.82 -8.13
CA ALA A 73 6.26 -17.52 -8.74
C ALA A 73 6.82 -18.66 -7.86
N GLY A 74 6.24 -18.89 -6.67
CA GLY A 74 6.61 -19.99 -5.77
C GLY A 74 7.85 -19.72 -4.92
N ARG A 75 8.31 -18.46 -4.83
CA ARG A 75 9.44 -18.10 -3.96
C ARG A 75 9.08 -18.24 -2.48
N GLY A 76 10.09 -18.51 -1.65
CA GLY A 76 9.91 -18.68 -0.21
C GLY A 76 9.55 -17.37 0.48
N ALA A 77 8.55 -17.38 1.36
CA ALA A 77 8.04 -16.16 2.02
C ALA A 77 9.12 -15.37 2.78
N ALA A 78 10.08 -16.07 3.40
CA ALA A 78 11.18 -15.41 4.11
C ALA A 78 12.16 -14.69 3.17
N GLU A 79 12.33 -15.19 1.95
CA GLU A 79 13.16 -14.57 0.92
C GLU A 79 12.45 -13.35 0.33
N VAL A 80 11.20 -13.53 -0.11
CA VAL A 80 10.35 -12.45 -0.61
C VAL A 80 10.22 -11.33 0.42
N SER A 81 10.09 -11.66 1.71
CA SER A 81 10.01 -10.65 2.77
C SER A 81 11.29 -9.83 2.89
N ARG A 82 12.48 -10.41 2.69
CA ARG A 82 13.74 -9.66 2.75
C ARG A 82 13.87 -8.74 1.55
N ASP A 83 13.57 -9.24 0.36
CA ASP A 83 13.62 -8.43 -0.86
C ASP A 83 12.56 -7.32 -0.84
N ALA A 84 11.40 -7.59 -0.26
CA ALA A 84 10.34 -6.59 -0.08
C ALA A 84 10.76 -5.45 0.87
N LEU A 85 11.63 -5.73 1.86
CA LEU A 85 12.20 -4.67 2.71
C LEU A 85 13.20 -3.81 1.93
N VAL A 86 14.03 -4.43 1.07
CA VAL A 86 14.93 -3.67 0.18
C VAL A 86 14.13 -2.79 -0.79
N LEU A 87 13.05 -3.32 -1.37
CA LEU A 87 12.13 -2.54 -2.20
C LEU A 87 11.50 -1.39 -1.41
N LEU A 88 11.21 -1.59 -0.12
CA LEU A 88 10.66 -0.53 0.72
C LEU A 88 11.68 0.59 0.94
N ASP A 89 12.96 0.27 1.14
CA ASP A 89 14.04 1.25 1.20
C ASP A 89 14.12 2.06 -0.12
N ASP A 90 14.10 1.38 -1.28
CA ASP A 90 14.09 2.03 -2.60
C ASP A 90 12.86 2.94 -2.79
N ILE A 91 11.69 2.53 -2.28
CA ILE A 91 10.47 3.32 -2.31
C ILE A 91 10.58 4.54 -1.40
N GLU A 92 11.16 4.38 -0.20
CA GLU A 92 11.37 5.45 0.76
C GLU A 92 12.26 6.56 0.18
N ASP A 93 13.34 6.19 -0.52
CA ASP A 93 14.25 7.12 -1.21
C ASP A 93 13.54 7.97 -2.29
N LEU A 94 12.43 7.48 -2.84
CA LEU A 94 11.60 8.23 -3.81
C LEU A 94 10.62 9.19 -3.13
N LEU A 95 10.39 9.06 -1.82
CA LEU A 95 9.53 9.93 -1.06
C LEU A 95 10.30 11.16 -0.58
N GLY A 96 9.72 12.34 -0.79
CA GLY A 96 10.27 13.58 -0.25
C GLY A 96 10.02 13.70 1.26
N GLU A 97 10.88 14.49 1.92
CA GLU A 97 10.82 14.81 3.36
C GLU A 97 9.42 15.20 3.86
N LYS A 98 8.63 15.90 3.05
CA LYS A 98 7.27 16.33 3.41
C LYS A 98 6.33 15.14 3.64
N VAL A 99 6.46 14.07 2.86
CA VAL A 99 5.64 12.85 3.02
C VAL A 99 6.15 12.04 4.19
N LEU A 100 7.48 11.88 4.31
CA LEU A 100 8.11 11.10 5.39
C LEU A 100 7.83 11.67 6.78
N ASN A 101 7.74 13.00 6.89
CA ASN A 101 7.49 13.69 8.16
C ASN A 101 6.03 14.15 8.33
N TYR A 102 5.10 13.70 7.49
CA TYR A 102 3.73 14.18 7.52
C TYR A 102 3.01 13.75 8.82
N ALA A 103 2.28 14.70 9.42
CA ALA A 103 1.47 14.50 10.63
C ALA A 103 2.23 13.84 11.82
N ARG A 104 3.56 13.98 11.87
CA ARG A 104 4.36 13.47 12.99
C ARG A 104 4.03 14.26 14.26
N ARG A 105 3.59 13.55 15.31
CA ARG A 105 3.43 14.16 16.64
C ARG A 105 4.79 14.65 17.13
N ALA A 106 4.84 15.86 17.69
CA ALA A 106 6.04 16.31 18.38
C ALA A 106 6.38 15.33 19.51
N ALA A 107 7.65 15.02 19.71
CA ALA A 107 8.06 14.26 20.87
C ALA A 107 7.78 15.12 22.12
N GLU A 108 7.05 14.56 23.09
CA GLU A 108 6.87 15.16 24.42
C GLU A 108 8.18 15.15 25.22
#